data_AF-A0A918CAI2-F1
#
_entry.id   AF-A0A918CAI2-F1
#
_cell.length_a   1.000
_cell.length_b   1.000
_cell.length_c   1.000
_cell.angle_alpha   90.00
_cell.angle_beta   90.00
_cell.angle_gamma   90.00
#
_symmetry.space_group_name_H-M   'P 1'
#
loop_
_entity.id
_entity.type
_entity.pdbx_description
1 polymer ?
#
loop_
_entity_poly.entity_id
_entity_poly.type
_entity_poly.pdbx_seq_one_letter_code
_entity_poly.pdbx_strand_id
1 'polypeptide(L)'
;MKIGLVAMGVGAAVLAIVGVVLILLPASSASFGWFAYQPSRDFGFVGGLSPVPPARSWGIALLVVAVALGAFAAGWALGSARTRKLERSGRA
;
A
#
# COMPACT_ATOMS: atom_id res chain seq x y z
N MET A 1 17.23 14.24 9.26
CA MET A 1 16.50 13.76 8.07
C MET A 1 16.67 12.26 7.80
N LYS A 2 17.86 11.65 7.90
CA LYS A 2 18.04 10.20 7.66
C LYS A 2 17.13 9.30 8.52
N ILE A 3 16.95 9.66 9.80
CA ILE A 3 16.07 8.94 10.74
C ILE A 3 14.61 8.91 10.27
N GLY A 4 14.08 10.02 9.72
CA GLY A 4 12.71 10.08 9.22
C GLY A 4 12.48 9.20 7.99
N LEU A 5 13.48 9.08 7.12
CA LEU A 5 13.40 8.26 5.91
C LEU A 5 13.45 6.76 6.23
N VAL A 6 14.28 6.38 7.21
CA VAL A 6 14.30 5.00 7.75
C VAL A 6 12.97 4.68 8.44
N ALA A 7 12.44 5.59 9.26
CA ALA A 7 11.15 5.40 9.93
C ALA A 7 10.00 5.23 8.91
N MET A 8 9.98 6.02 7.83
CA MET A 8 9.01 5.86 6.74
C MET A 8 9.16 4.51 6.03
N GLY A 9 10.38 4.07 5.76
CA GLY A 9 10.64 2.77 5.14
C GLY A 9 10.16 1.60 6.01
N VAL A 10 10.47 1.65 7.31
CA VAL A 10 9.99 0.65 8.29
C VAL A 10 8.47 0.68 8.40
N GLY A 11 7.87 1.87 8.48
CA GLY A 11 6.41 2.02 8.52
C GLY A 11 5.73 1.44 7.29
N ALA A 12 6.26 1.73 6.09
CA ALA A 12 5.75 1.14 4.84
C ALA A 12 5.86 -0.39 4.84
N ALA A 13 7.00 -0.95 5.29
CA ALA A 13 7.18 -2.39 5.38
C ALA A 13 6.18 -3.04 6.36
N VAL A 14 5.98 -2.44 7.54
CA VAL A 14 5.01 -2.92 8.54
C VAL A 14 3.59 -2.87 7.97
N LEU A 15 3.19 -1.75 7.34
CA LEU A 15 1.88 -1.62 6.72
C LEU A 15 1.66 -2.64 5.60
N ALA A 16 2.69 -2.92 4.78
CA ALA A 16 2.61 -3.95 3.75
C ALA A 16 2.42 -5.34 4.36
N ILE A 17 3.19 -5.69 5.39
CA ILE A 17 3.07 -6.99 6.08
C ILE A 17 1.66 -7.14 6.67
N VAL A 18 1.19 -6.14 7.40
CA VAL A 18 -0.17 -6.16 7.99
C VAL A 18 -1.22 -6.27 6.89
N GLY A 19 -1.08 -5.51 5.79
CA GLY A 19 -2.00 -5.56 4.66
C GLY A 19 -2.06 -6.95 4.00
N VAL A 20 -0.90 -7.58 3.78
CA VAL A 20 -0.80 -8.94 3.25
C VAL A 20 -1.45 -9.94 4.20
N VAL A 21 -1.15 -9.87 5.49
CA VAL A 21 -1.75 -10.76 6.50
C VAL A 21 -3.28 -10.66 6.45
N LEU A 22 -3.83 -9.43 6.45
CA LEU A 22 -5.27 -9.19 6.37
C LEU A 22 -5.93 -9.75 5.11
N ILE A 23 -5.23 -9.78 3.97
CA ILE A 23 -5.74 -10.35 2.71
C ILE A 23 -5.72 -11.88 2.73
N LEU A 24 -4.75 -12.47 3.42
CA LEU A 24 -4.54 -13.92 3.49
C LEU A 24 -5.38 -14.61 4.57
N LEU A 25 -6.03 -13.84 5.46
CA LEU A 25 -6.95 -14.42 6.43
C LEU A 25 -8.05 -15.23 5.72
N PRO A 26 -8.32 -16.46 6.17
CA PRO A 26 -9.36 -17.29 5.58
C PRO A 26 -10.71 -16.61 5.76
N ALA A 27 -11.35 -16.28 4.64
CA ALA A 27 -12.65 -15.65 4.61
C ALA A 27 -13.37 -16.04 3.32
N SER A 28 -14.70 -15.89 3.31
CA SER A 28 -15.54 -16.14 2.13
C SER A 28 -15.00 -15.33 0.95
N SER A 29 -14.60 -16.05 -0.10
CA SER A 29 -14.07 -15.41 -1.30
C SER A 29 -15.23 -14.84 -2.11
N ALA A 30 -15.15 -13.53 -2.40
CA ALA A 30 -16.04 -12.89 -3.33
C ALA A 30 -15.98 -13.59 -4.71
N SER A 31 -17.14 -13.88 -5.30
CA SER A 31 -17.28 -14.57 -6.59
C SER A 31 -17.23 -13.64 -7.82
N PHE A 32 -16.87 -12.37 -7.64
CA PHE A 32 -16.78 -11.37 -8.71
C PHE A 32 -15.34 -11.16 -9.20
N GLY A 33 -15.17 -10.61 -10.40
CA GLY A 33 -13.87 -10.34 -11.01
C GLY A 33 -13.04 -9.27 -10.28
N TRP A 34 -11.74 -9.19 -10.56
CA TRP A 34 -10.76 -8.34 -9.86
C TRP A 34 -11.13 -6.86 -9.74
N PHE A 35 -11.88 -6.31 -10.72
CA PHE A 35 -12.31 -4.91 -10.71
C PHE A 35 -13.46 -4.61 -9.74
N ALA A 36 -14.19 -5.65 -9.32
CA ALA A 36 -15.24 -5.57 -8.31
C ALA A 36 -16.22 -4.40 -8.55
N TYR A 37 -16.97 -4.49 -9.65
CA TYR A 37 -17.95 -3.49 -10.08
C TYR A 37 -18.92 -3.14 -8.96
N GLN A 38 -19.11 -1.83 -8.71
CA GLN A 38 -19.94 -1.31 -7.61
C GLN A 38 -21.34 -1.91 -7.52
N PRO A 39 -22.10 -2.12 -8.61
CA PRO A 39 -23.43 -2.74 -8.54
C PRO A 39 -23.43 -4.17 -8.02
N SER A 40 -22.31 -4.91 -8.19
CA SER A 40 -22.12 -6.26 -7.68
C SER A 40 -21.50 -6.28 -6.27
N ARG A 41 -20.94 -5.16 -5.82
CA ARG A 41 -20.36 -4.96 -4.48
C ARG A 41 -21.39 -4.45 -3.47
N ASP A 42 -22.31 -3.61 -3.92
CA ASP A 42 -23.31 -2.97 -3.08
C ASP A 42 -24.58 -3.81 -2.98
N PHE A 43 -24.88 -4.22 -1.74
CA PHE A 43 -26.12 -4.62 -1.04
C PHE A 43 -27.38 -5.12 -1.78
N GLY A 44 -27.62 -4.74 -3.04
CA GLY A 44 -28.86 -5.04 -3.78
C GLY A 44 -28.99 -6.48 -4.29
N PHE A 45 -27.90 -7.21 -4.51
CA PHE A 45 -27.95 -8.56 -5.10
C PHE A 45 -27.89 -9.74 -4.12
N VAL A 46 -27.53 -9.54 -2.84
CA VAL A 46 -27.28 -10.65 -1.86
C VAL A 46 -27.84 -10.41 -0.45
N GLY A 47 -28.92 -9.64 -0.31
CA GLY A 47 -29.67 -9.59 0.96
C GLY A 47 -28.95 -8.88 2.11
N GLY A 48 -28.16 -7.84 1.82
CA GLY A 48 -27.58 -6.96 2.83
C GLY A 48 -26.20 -7.37 3.39
N LEU A 49 -25.64 -8.50 2.99
CA LEU A 49 -24.30 -8.93 3.40
C LEU A 49 -23.22 -8.42 2.44
N SER A 50 -22.19 -7.76 2.96
CA SER A 50 -21.02 -7.34 2.16
C SER A 50 -20.32 -8.59 1.59
N PRO A 51 -20.20 -8.72 0.26
CA PRO A 51 -19.54 -9.87 -0.36
C PRO A 51 -18.02 -9.86 -0.15
N VAL A 52 -17.44 -8.74 0.31
CA VAL A 52 -16.03 -8.64 0.71
C VAL A 52 -15.92 -8.57 2.22
N PRO A 53 -15.15 -9.48 2.84
CA PRO A 53 -14.79 -9.39 4.25
C PRO A 53 -14.09 -8.06 4.56
N PRO A 54 -14.48 -7.33 5.62
CA PRO A 54 -13.87 -6.04 5.98
C PRO A 54 -12.34 -6.11 6.10
N ALA A 55 -11.81 -7.22 6.62
CA ALA A 55 -10.37 -7.45 6.73
C ALA A 55 -9.65 -7.34 5.38
N ARG A 56 -10.22 -7.91 4.31
CA ARG A 56 -9.64 -7.87 2.97
C ARG A 56 -9.64 -6.45 2.40
N SER A 57 -10.70 -5.67 2.62
CA SER A 57 -10.78 -4.26 2.20
C SER A 57 -9.71 -3.42 2.88
N TRP A 58 -9.54 -3.57 4.20
CA TRP A 58 -8.50 -2.89 4.95
C TRP A 58 -7.10 -3.35 4.53
N GLY A 59 -6.91 -4.64 4.27
CA GLY A 59 -5.63 -5.17 3.81
C GLY A 59 -5.17 -4.56 2.49
N ILE A 60 -6.09 -4.40 1.54
CA ILE A 60 -5.81 -3.72 0.26
C ILE A 60 -5.47 -2.24 0.49
N ALA A 61 -6.24 -1.54 1.33
CA ALA A 61 -5.98 -0.14 1.63
C ALA A 61 -4.59 0.08 2.26
N LEU A 62 -4.21 -0.77 3.22
CA LEU A 62 -2.89 -0.73 3.85
C LEU A 62 -1.76 -0.99 2.84
N LEU A 63 -1.95 -1.93 1.91
CA LEU A 63 -0.99 -2.17 0.83
C LEU A 63 -0.82 -0.95 -0.09
N VAL A 64 -1.92 -0.29 -0.47
CA VAL A 64 -1.85 0.93 -1.30
C VAL A 64 -1.07 2.03 -0.58
N VAL A 65 -1.33 2.23 0.71
CA VAL A 65 -0.61 3.22 1.52
C VAL A 65 0.87 2.85 1.63
N ALA A 66 1.18 1.58 1.88
CA ALA A 66 2.56 1.09 1.96
C ALA A 66 3.33 1.33 0.66
N VAL A 67 2.72 1.04 -0.49
CA VAL A 67 3.33 1.27 -1.81
C VAL A 67 3.57 2.76 -2.05
N ALA A 68 2.61 3.62 -1.74
CA ALA A 68 2.74 5.07 -1.89
C ALA A 68 3.89 5.63 -1.04
N LEU A 69 3.95 5.24 0.25
CA LEU A 69 5.03 5.64 1.16
C LEU A 69 6.39 5.11 0.70
N GLY A 70 6.44 3.85 0.25
CA GLY A 70 7.66 3.23 -0.27
C GLY A 70 8.19 3.94 -1.52
N ALA A 71 7.30 4.25 -2.47
CA ALA A 71 7.66 4.98 -3.68
C ALA A 71 8.17 6.39 -3.37
N PHE A 72 7.52 7.10 -2.44
CA PHE A 72 7.96 8.42 -2.00
C PHE A 72 9.34 8.36 -1.32
N ALA A 73 9.54 7.43 -0.38
CA ALA A 73 10.81 7.26 0.31
C ALA A 73 11.95 6.90 -0.67
N ALA A 74 11.68 6.02 -1.63
CA ALA A 74 12.64 5.65 -2.68
C ALA A 74 12.99 6.85 -3.58
N GLY A 75 11.99 7.62 -4.01
CA GLY A 75 12.18 8.83 -4.80
C GLY A 75 13.04 9.87 -4.08
N TRP A 76 12.78 10.11 -2.80
CA TRP A 76 13.56 11.03 -1.98
C TRP A 76 15.01 10.55 -1.77
N ALA A 77 15.19 9.26 -1.51
CA ALA A 77 16.51 8.67 -1.34
C ALA A 77 17.34 8.80 -2.63
N LEU A 78 16.76 8.50 -3.78
CA LEU A 78 17.42 8.67 -5.08
C LEU A 78 17.76 10.15 -5.37
N GLY A 79 16.82 11.07 -5.11
CA GLY A 79 17.04 12.51 -5.32
C GLY A 79 18.19 13.04 -4.48
N SER A 80 18.22 12.70 -3.19
CA SER A 80 19.29 13.12 -2.27
C SER A 80 20.65 12.48 -2.57
N ALA A 81 20.68 11.31 -3.22
CA ALA A 81 21.92 10.67 -3.66
C ALA A 81 22.50 11.38 -4.89
N ARG A 82 21.64 11.87 -5.81
CA ARG A 82 22.05 12.60 -7.01
C ARG A 82 22.65 13.97 -6.68
N THR A 83 22.05 14.74 -5.79
CA THR A 83 22.59 16.05 -5.37
C THR A 83 23.98 15.92 -4.75
N ARG A 84 24.17 14.95 -3.84
CA ARG A 84 25.48 14.67 -3.24
C ARG A 84 26.54 14.24 -4.25
N LYS A 85 26.15 13.52 -5.31
CA LYS A 85 27.07 13.11 -6.37
C LYS A 85 27.50 14.30 -7.24
N LEU A 86 26.60 15.27 -7.47
CA LEU A 86 26.89 16.49 -8.22
C LEU A 86 27.84 17.43 -7.45
N GLU A 87 27.61 17.65 -6.15
CA GLU A 87 28.53 18.42 -5.29
C GLU A 87 29.93 17.80 -5.27
N ARG A 88 30.04 16.48 -5.13
CA ARG A 88 31.34 15.77 -5.16
C ARG A 88 32.05 15.82 -6.51
N SER A 89 31.33 16.10 -7.59
CA SER A 89 31.87 16.17 -8.96
C SER A 89 32.37 17.57 -9.33
N GLY A 90 32.29 18.56 -8.44
CA GLY A 90 32.75 19.93 -8.70
C GLY A 90 31.96 20.66 -9.80
N ARG A 91 30.71 20.26 -10.04
CA ARG A 91 29.82 20.84 -11.06
C ARG A 91 28.67 21.68 -10.47
N ALA A 92 28.81 22.11 -9.22
CA ALA A 92 27.86 23.00 -8.54
C ALA A 92 28.35 24.44 -8.60
#